data_AF-A0AAU9XU17-F1
#
_entry.id   AF-A0AAU9XU17-F1
#
_cell.length_a   1.000
_cell.length_b   1.000
_cell.length_c   1.000
_cell.angle_alpha   90.00
_cell.angle_beta   90.00
_cell.angle_gamma   90.00
#
_symmetry.space_group_name_H-M   'P 1'
#
loop_
_entity.id
_entity.type
_entity.pdbx_description
1 polymer ?
#
loop_
_entity_poly.entity_id
_entity_poly.type
_entity_poly.pdbx_seq_one_letter_code
_entity_poly.pdbx_strand_id
1 'polypeptide(L)'
;MASSRTEESAFKMDIHITRFEDSSPVFFKVDGERFKETQTLKLQVDTSYKLSFEFRPSKEVSEISIGGGNVKHELKRSDERSSVYECSWSTNGMSTSKNKDR
;
A
#
# COMPACT_ATOMS: atom_id res chain seq x y z
N MET A 1 -0.61 -9.47 36.59
CA MET A 1 -0.43 -8.74 35.32
C MET A 1 -0.37 -9.78 34.21
N ALA A 2 -1.40 -9.85 33.36
CA ALA A 2 -1.40 -10.80 32.24
C ALA A 2 -0.46 -10.23 31.15
N SER A 3 0.62 -10.94 30.88
CA SER A 3 1.54 -10.64 29.78
C SER A 3 0.82 -11.03 28.49
N SER A 4 0.45 -10.03 27.68
CA SER A 4 -0.18 -10.25 26.38
C SER A 4 0.86 -10.86 25.45
N ARG A 5 0.76 -12.17 25.24
CA ARG A 5 1.56 -12.92 24.28
C ARG A 5 1.19 -12.43 22.88
N THR A 6 2.08 -11.71 22.22
CA THR A 6 1.90 -11.35 20.80
C THR A 6 1.96 -12.65 20.00
N GLU A 7 0.81 -13.22 19.66
CA GLU A 7 0.76 -14.36 18.76
C GLU A 7 1.12 -13.86 17.36
N GLU A 8 2.30 -14.26 16.90
CA GLU A 8 2.74 -14.07 15.52
C GLU A 8 1.81 -14.86 14.60
N SER A 9 0.78 -14.17 14.09
CA SER A 9 -0.21 -14.76 13.18
C SER A 9 0.10 -14.31 11.77
N ALA A 10 0.42 -15.28 10.92
CA ALA A 10 0.58 -15.03 9.50
C ALA A 10 -0.73 -14.49 8.91
N PHE A 11 -0.61 -13.54 7.99
CA PHE A 11 -1.73 -13.01 7.23
C PHE A 11 -1.30 -12.78 5.79
N LYS A 12 -2.27 -12.83 4.88
CA LYS A 12 -2.13 -12.38 3.50
C LYS A 12 -2.66 -10.95 3.41
N MET A 13 -1.93 -10.11 2.69
CA MET A 13 -2.36 -8.76 2.36
C MET A 13 -2.33 -8.59 0.85
N ASP A 14 -3.46 -8.17 0.28
CA ASP A 14 -3.55 -7.75 -1.11
C ASP A 14 -3.65 -6.23 -1.16
N ILE A 15 -2.83 -5.61 -2.02
CA ILE A 15 -2.77 -4.17 -2.21
C ILE A 15 -3.24 -3.85 -3.62
N HIS A 16 -4.27 -3.01 -3.72
CA HIS A 16 -4.77 -2.48 -4.97
C HIS A 16 -4.49 -0.99 -5.06
N ILE A 17 -3.93 -0.56 -6.18
CA ILE A 17 -3.53 0.84 -6.41
C ILE A 17 -4.09 1.27 -7.76
N THR A 18 -4.90 2.32 -7.75
CA THR A 18 -5.41 2.97 -8.96
C THR A 18 -5.23 4.47 -8.85
N ARG A 19 -5.24 5.17 -9.97
CA ARG A 19 -5.38 6.64 -9.93
C ARG A 19 -6.73 7.02 -9.36
N PHE A 20 -6.76 8.14 -8.65
CA PHE A 20 -7.98 8.61 -7.99
C PHE A 20 -8.99 9.19 -8.98
N GLU A 21 -8.53 9.87 -10.04
CA GLU A 21 -9.40 10.59 -10.98
C GLU A 21 -10.20 9.68 -11.92
N ASP A 22 -9.54 8.67 -12.49
CA ASP A 22 -10.09 7.84 -13.56
C ASP A 22 -10.09 6.34 -13.22
N SER A 23 -9.68 5.97 -12.00
CA SER A 23 -9.50 4.57 -11.59
C SER A 23 -8.57 3.77 -12.52
N SER A 24 -7.70 4.43 -13.28
CA SER A 24 -6.76 3.76 -14.16
C SER A 24 -5.70 2.98 -13.37
N PRO A 25 -5.22 1.85 -13.93
CA PRO A 25 -4.21 1.04 -13.27
C PRO A 25 -2.85 1.75 -13.24
N VAL A 26 -2.06 1.45 -12.22
CA VAL A 26 -0.66 1.85 -12.14
C VAL A 26 0.24 0.88 -12.90
N PHE A 27 1.29 1.41 -13.55
CA PHE A 27 2.20 0.60 -14.34
C PHE A 27 3.30 0.02 -13.45
N PHE A 28 3.59 -1.27 -13.60
CA PHE A 28 4.78 -1.91 -13.05
C PHE A 28 5.76 -2.25 -14.18
N LYS A 29 7.04 -2.23 -13.87
CA LYS A 29 8.08 -2.80 -14.74
C LYS A 29 8.60 -4.08 -14.10
N VAL A 30 8.77 -5.11 -14.92
CA VAL A 30 9.51 -6.30 -14.53
C VAL A 30 10.97 -6.00 -14.78
N ASP A 31 11.77 -5.93 -13.72
CA ASP A 31 13.18 -5.55 -13.82
C ASP A 31 14.12 -6.76 -13.96
N GLY A 32 13.56 -7.98 -13.87
CA GLY A 32 14.32 -9.22 -14.01
C GLY A 32 15.37 -9.38 -12.92
N GLU A 33 16.58 -9.82 -13.28
CA GLU A 33 17.72 -10.00 -12.36
C GLU A 33 18.60 -8.74 -12.26
N ARG A 34 18.22 -7.63 -12.90
CA ARG A 34 19.04 -6.41 -12.93
C ARG A 34 19.10 -5.72 -11.56
N PHE A 35 18.04 -5.82 -10.77
CA PHE A 35 17.97 -5.28 -9.41
C PHE A 35 17.65 -6.40 -8.43
N LYS A 36 17.91 -6.15 -7.14
CA LYS A 36 17.50 -7.08 -6.07
C LYS A 36 15.98 -7.26 -6.05
N GLU A 37 15.24 -6.23 -6.45
CA GLU A 37 13.80 -6.24 -6.57
C GLU A 37 13.40 -6.68 -7.98
N THR A 38 12.50 -7.66 -8.06
CA THR A 38 12.07 -8.26 -9.34
C THR A 38 11.06 -7.39 -10.10
N GLN A 39 10.43 -6.45 -9.40
CA GLN A 39 9.40 -5.56 -9.94
C GLN A 39 9.50 -4.16 -9.32
N THR A 40 9.35 -3.14 -10.15
CA THR A 40 9.24 -1.74 -9.72
C THR A 40 7.88 -1.17 -10.09
N LEU A 41 7.16 -0.68 -9.08
CA LEU A 41 5.94 0.11 -9.29
C LEU A 41 6.30 1.54 -9.71
N LYS A 42 5.67 2.04 -10.78
CA LYS A 42 5.89 3.42 -11.24
C LYS A 42 4.68 4.28 -11.00
N LEU A 43 4.91 5.34 -10.22
CA LEU A 43 3.92 6.34 -9.87
C LEU A 43 4.34 7.66 -10.50
N GLN A 44 3.40 8.32 -11.17
CA GLN A 44 3.56 9.71 -11.57
C GLN A 44 3.53 10.60 -10.33
N VAL A 45 4.39 11.63 -10.33
CA VAL A 45 4.36 12.74 -9.37
C VAL A 45 3.14 13.61 -9.62
N ASP A 46 2.79 14.44 -8.64
CA ASP A 46 1.64 15.35 -8.71
C ASP A 46 0.32 14.65 -9.10
N THR A 47 0.19 13.40 -8.67
CA THR A 47 -0.95 12.53 -8.96
C THR A 47 -1.52 11.95 -7.67
N SER A 48 -2.84 11.89 -7.59
CA SER A 48 -3.56 11.28 -6.48
C SER A 48 -3.94 9.83 -6.81
N TYR A 49 -3.74 8.94 -5.84
CA TYR A 49 -4.00 7.51 -5.94
C TYR A 49 -5.04 7.09 -4.90
N LYS A 50 -5.86 6.12 -5.28
CA LYS A 50 -6.71 5.34 -4.38
C LYS A 50 -5.99 4.03 -4.08
N LEU A 51 -5.84 3.75 -2.80
CA LEU A 51 -5.22 2.54 -2.29
C LEU A 51 -6.29 1.73 -1.56
N SER A 52 -6.33 0.43 -1.80
CA SER A 52 -7.16 -0.52 -1.07
C SER A 52 -6.32 -1.68 -0.55
N PHE A 53 -6.48 -2.00 0.72
CA PHE A 53 -5.74 -3.02 1.43
C PHE A 53 -6.73 -4.06 1.93
N GLU A 54 -6.60 -5.30 1.47
CA GLU A 54 -7.39 -6.43 1.95
C GLU A 54 -6.50 -7.36 2.78
N PHE A 55 -6.86 -7.56 4.04
CA PHE A 55 -6.17 -8.44 4.99
C PHE A 55 -6.97 -9.73 5.18
N ARG A 56 -6.27 -10.87 5.18
CA ARG A 56 -6.84 -12.20 5.40
C ARG A 56 -5.93 -13.03 6.32
N PRO A 57 -6.33 -13.40 7.55
CA PRO A 57 -7.62 -13.10 8.17
C PRO A 57 -7.78 -11.60 8.49
N SER A 58 -8.97 -11.20 8.95
CA SER A 58 -9.26 -9.81 9.33
C SER A 58 -8.26 -9.27 10.37
N LYS A 59 -7.78 -8.06 10.11
CA LYS A 59 -6.84 -7.33 10.97
C LYS A 59 -7.33 -5.91 11.19
N GLU A 60 -7.05 -5.38 12.39
CA GLU A 60 -7.25 -3.97 12.69
C GLU A 60 -6.01 -3.18 12.29
N VAL A 61 -6.20 -2.15 11.45
CA VAL A 61 -5.12 -1.25 11.03
C VAL A 61 -5.14 -0.01 11.90
N SER A 62 -4.08 0.18 12.68
CA SER A 62 -3.89 1.39 13.51
C SER A 62 -3.36 2.57 12.70
N GLU A 63 -2.42 2.32 11.79
CA GLU A 63 -1.72 3.37 11.05
C GLU A 63 -1.33 2.89 9.65
N ILE A 64 -1.44 3.76 8.65
CA ILE A 64 -0.85 3.57 7.32
C ILE A 64 0.11 4.74 7.05
N SER A 65 1.38 4.46 6.82
CA SER A 65 2.40 5.47 6.48
C SER A 65 3.01 5.17 5.11
N ILE A 66 2.98 6.15 4.22
CA ILE A 66 3.46 6.03 2.84
C ILE A 66 4.39 7.20 2.53
N GLY A 67 5.61 6.90 2.09
CA GLY A 67 6.61 7.93 1.78
C GLY A 67 7.02 8.79 2.97
N GLY A 68 6.87 8.27 4.21
CA GLY A 68 7.16 9.00 5.45
C GLY A 68 6.01 9.88 5.95
N GLY A 69 4.87 9.90 5.25
CA GLY A 69 3.65 10.60 5.67
C GLY A 69 2.56 9.64 6.11
N ASN A 70 1.90 9.95 7.23
CA ASN A 70 0.70 9.24 7.65
C ASN A 70 -0.47 9.53 6.69
N VAL A 71 -1.18 8.49 6.28
CA VAL A 71 -2.33 8.60 5.38
C VAL A 71 -3.58 8.19 6.14
N LYS A 72 -4.62 9.02 6.06
CA LYS A 72 -5.92 8.71 6.65
C LYS A 72 -6.55 7.52 5.92
N HIS A 73 -6.78 6.43 6.65
CA HIS A 73 -7.47 5.24 6.16
C HIS A 73 -8.89 5.15 6.69
N GLU A 74 -9.76 4.52 5.91
CA GLU A 74 -11.14 4.24 6.26
C GLU A 74 -11.40 2.73 6.13
N LEU A 75 -11.99 2.14 7.17
CA LEU A 75 -12.47 0.77 7.09
C LEU A 75 -13.71 0.72 6.19
N LYS A 76 -13.62 0.00 5.07
CA LYS A 76 -14.75 -0.19 4.16
C LYS A 76 -15.52 -1.47 4.43
N ARG A 77 -14.82 -2.53 4.85
CA ARG A 77 -15.41 -3.83 5.17
C ARG A 77 -14.58 -4.49 6.26
N SER A 78 -15.24 -5.07 7.26
CA SER A 78 -14.61 -6.02 8.18
C SER A 78 -15.57 -7.17 8.41
N ASP A 79 -15.09 -8.38 8.21
CA ASP A 79 -15.79 -9.64 8.43
C ASP A 79 -14.84 -10.63 9.09
N GLU A 80 -15.32 -11.79 9.54
CA GLU A 80 -14.47 -12.77 10.24
C GLU A 80 -13.32 -13.30 9.36
N ARG A 81 -13.46 -13.19 8.04
CA ARG A 81 -12.50 -13.69 7.05
C ARG A 81 -11.54 -12.62 6.54
N SER A 82 -11.98 -11.37 6.45
CA SER A 82 -11.18 -10.30 5.87
C SER A 82 -11.44 -8.93 6.46
N SER A 83 -10.51 -8.01 6.27
CA SER A 83 -10.76 -6.57 6.45
C SER A 83 -10.24 -5.81 5.25
N VAL A 84 -11.02 -4.83 4.78
CA VAL A 84 -10.71 -3.97 3.64
C VAL A 84 -10.64 -2.53 4.11
N TYR A 85 -9.48 -1.92 3.91
CA TYR A 85 -9.22 -0.52 4.20
C TYR A 85 -8.96 0.23 2.90
N GLU A 86 -9.48 1.44 2.79
CA GLU A 86 -9.16 2.33 1.68
C GLU A 86 -8.53 3.61 2.18
N CYS A 87 -7.59 4.15 1.41
CA CYS A 87 -7.08 5.50 1.65
C CYS A 87 -6.79 6.23 0.33
N SER A 88 -6.79 7.55 0.39
CA SER A 88 -6.31 8.41 -0.70
C SER A 88 -4.92 8.91 -0.35
N TRP A 89 -3.99 8.75 -1.30
CA TRP A 89 -2.62 9.22 -1.13
C TRP A 89 -2.20 10.03 -2.34
N SER A 90 -1.63 11.21 -2.10
CA SER A 90 -1.20 12.13 -3.14
C SER A 90 0.31 12.23 -3.18
N THR A 91 0.85 12.23 -4.40
CA THR A 91 2.26 12.48 -4.67
C THR A 91 2.53 13.96 -5.00
N ASN A 92 1.57 14.84 -4.75
CA ASN A 92 1.71 16.29 -4.92
C ASN A 92 2.89 16.80 -4.09
N GLY A 93 3.84 17.47 -4.75
CA GLY A 93 5.03 18.00 -4.10
C GLY A 93 6.13 16.99 -3.81
N MET A 94 5.98 15.72 -4.21
CA MET A 94 7.09 14.76 -4.19
C MET A 94 8.03 14.98 -5.38
N SER A 95 9.33 15.04 -5.11
CA SER A 95 10.33 15.06 -6.18
C SER A 95 10.40 13.72 -6.90
N THR A 96 10.64 13.75 -8.21
CA THR A 96 10.90 12.52 -8.98
C THR A 96 12.11 11.78 -8.39
N SER A 97 11.94 10.49 -8.13
CA SER A 97 13.06 9.65 -7.70
C SER A 97 14.06 9.55 -8.84
N LYS A 98 15.31 9.96 -8.59
CA LYS A 98 16.41 9.70 -9.53
C LYS A 98 16.58 8.19 -9.67
N ASN A 99 16.86 7.74 -10.88
CA ASN A 99 17.02 6.33 -11.20
C ASN A 99 17.96 5.68 -10.19
N LYS A 100 17.57 4.55 -9.60
CA LYS A 100 18.46 3.76 -8.73
C LYS A 100 19.72 3.48 -9.56
N ASP A 101 20.88 3.86 -9.06
CA ASP A 101 22.16 3.67 -9.77
C ASP A 101 22.24 2.24 -10.30
N ARG A 102 22.70 2.16 -11.54
CA ARG A 102 22.26 1.20 -12.55
C ARG A 102 23.03 -0.12 -12.58
#